data_AF-A0A167STI3-F1
#
_entry.id   AF-A0A167STI3-F1
#
_cell.length_a   1.000
_cell.length_b   1.000
_cell.length_c   1.000
_cell.angle_alpha   90.00
_cell.angle_beta   90.00
_cell.angle_gamma   90.00
#
_symmetry.space_group_name_H-M   'P 1'
#
loop_
_entity.id
_entity.type
_entity.pdbx_description
1 polymer ?
#
loop_
_entity_poly.entity_id
_entity_poly.type
_entity_poly.pdbx_seq_one_letter_code
_entity_poly.pdbx_strand_id
1 'polypeptide(L)'
;MPQTLTIAVCICEDVTLSDFIPPIEIIAGFNGADHNLLGPDLVGDAVPYRVKIDYLAPTLDPVRSASHVNFVLPTVNPTKTYQGAIQEGIQYDILWIPAGPIPDMVTGADRTPPSEYEFIKAQSPGAKYVLSVCGGSMILAHAGVLSGKRATTNKALFRVIEKLTPRDIQWVAKARWVVDGKFWTSSGVSAGKYYHYPTFQSS
;
A
#
# COMPACT_ATOMS: atom_id res chain seq x y z
N MET A 1 -21.56 4.86 20.10
CA MET A 1 -20.35 4.00 20.08
C MET A 1 -19.61 4.27 18.79
N PRO A 2 -18.28 4.41 18.79
CA PRO A 2 -17.51 4.70 17.59
C PRO A 2 -17.64 3.55 16.58
N GLN A 3 -17.65 3.88 15.29
CA GLN A 3 -17.67 2.88 14.22
C GLN A 3 -16.27 2.27 14.07
N THR A 4 -16.17 0.94 14.06
CA THR A 4 -14.89 0.28 13.76
C THR A 4 -14.73 0.12 12.26
N LEU A 5 -13.60 0.58 11.71
CA LEU A 5 -13.18 0.34 10.33
C LEU A 5 -12.14 -0.78 10.30
N THR A 6 -12.28 -1.72 9.37
CA THR A 6 -11.31 -2.80 9.16
C THR A 6 -10.32 -2.42 8.04
N ILE A 7 -9.03 -2.60 8.31
CA ILE A 7 -7.94 -2.27 7.40
C ILE A 7 -7.17 -3.54 7.07
N ALA A 8 -7.08 -3.87 5.78
CA ALA A 8 -6.15 -4.87 5.27
C ALA A 8 -4.90 -4.17 4.74
N VAL A 9 -3.77 -4.40 5.39
CA VAL A 9 -2.45 -3.99 4.89
C VAL A 9 -1.90 -5.16 4.08
N CYS A 10 -1.86 -5.01 2.77
CA CYS A 10 -1.36 -6.04 1.86
C CYS A 10 0.17 -6.01 1.87
N ILE A 11 0.81 -7.08 2.31
CA ILE A 11 2.26 -7.19 2.36
C ILE A 11 2.74 -8.46 1.66
N CYS A 12 3.92 -8.38 1.06
CA CYS A 12 4.64 -9.51 0.49
C CYS A 12 6.15 -9.24 0.59
N GLU A 13 7.00 -10.20 0.20
CA GLU A 13 8.45 -10.01 0.20
C GLU A 13 8.84 -8.70 -0.52
N ASP A 14 9.89 -8.04 -0.02
CA ASP A 14 10.32 -6.69 -0.45
C ASP A 14 9.30 -5.57 -0.16
N VAL A 15 8.49 -5.71 0.89
CA VAL A 15 7.57 -4.62 1.30
C VAL A 15 8.33 -3.40 1.84
N THR A 16 7.92 -2.19 1.48
CA THR A 16 8.50 -0.95 2.02
C THR A 16 7.80 -0.57 3.32
N LEU A 17 8.47 -0.76 4.46
CA LEU A 17 7.84 -0.53 5.79
C LEU A 17 7.42 0.91 6.02
N SER A 18 8.19 1.88 5.53
CA SER A 18 7.89 3.30 5.73
C SER A 18 6.58 3.73 5.05
N ASP A 19 6.09 2.96 4.07
CA ASP A 19 4.84 3.23 3.38
C ASP A 19 3.59 2.96 4.22
N PHE A 20 3.71 2.22 5.33
CA PHE A 20 2.56 1.89 6.18
C PHE A 20 2.82 1.95 7.68
N ILE A 21 4.03 1.66 8.18
CA ILE A 21 4.31 1.64 9.62
C ILE A 21 4.05 3.02 10.27
N PRO A 22 4.66 4.14 9.82
CA PRO A 22 4.37 5.45 10.42
C PRO A 22 2.92 5.90 10.27
N PRO A 23 2.26 5.75 9.09
CA PRO A 23 0.84 6.08 8.98
C PRO A 23 -0.07 5.23 9.88
N ILE A 24 0.23 3.94 10.04
CA ILE A 24 -0.52 3.05 10.94
C ILE A 24 -0.33 3.45 12.39
N GLU A 25 0.87 3.84 12.82
CA GLU A 25 1.11 4.32 14.18
C GLU A 25 0.16 5.49 14.53
N ILE A 26 0.01 6.44 13.62
CA ILE A 26 -0.90 7.59 13.77
C ILE A 26 -2.36 7.12 13.85
N ILE A 27 -2.79 6.26 12.92
CA ILE A 27 -4.20 5.82 12.83
C ILE A 27 -4.58 4.88 13.98
N ALA A 28 -3.65 4.04 14.44
CA ALA A 28 -3.85 3.16 15.59
C ALA A 28 -4.03 3.98 16.88
N GLY A 29 -3.48 5.19 16.96
CA GLY A 29 -3.73 6.15 18.02
C GLY A 29 -5.22 6.45 18.25
N PHE A 30 -6.07 6.32 17.22
CA PHE A 30 -7.52 6.49 17.36
C PHE A 30 -8.16 5.46 18.30
N ASN A 31 -7.53 4.31 18.51
CA ASN A 31 -8.01 3.31 19.47
C ASN A 31 -7.74 3.69 20.92
N GLY A 32 -6.73 4.52 21.17
CA GLY A 32 -6.38 5.05 22.50
C GLY A 32 -6.90 6.46 22.74
N ALA A 33 -7.71 7.01 21.84
CA ALA A 33 -8.09 8.43 21.87
C ALA A 33 -8.95 8.82 23.09
N ASP A 34 -9.63 7.87 23.73
CA ASP A 34 -10.37 8.11 24.97
C ASP A 34 -9.49 7.99 26.24
N HIS A 35 -8.20 7.65 26.08
CA HIS A 35 -7.26 7.50 27.19
C HIS A 35 -6.65 8.86 27.55
N ASN A 36 -6.56 9.16 28.85
CA ASN A 36 -5.98 10.41 29.40
C ASN A 36 -4.47 10.60 29.12
N LEU A 37 -3.87 9.79 28.25
CA LEU A 37 -2.47 9.92 27.84
C LEU A 37 -2.29 11.11 26.89
N LEU A 38 -3.32 11.41 26.09
CA LEU A 38 -3.39 12.58 25.23
C LEU A 38 -4.34 13.58 25.90
N GLY A 39 -3.88 14.82 26.10
CA GLY A 39 -4.69 15.85 26.76
C GLY A 39 -5.99 16.13 25.98
N PRO A 40 -7.04 16.63 26.66
CA PRO A 40 -8.34 16.91 26.05
C PRO A 40 -8.24 17.86 24.83
N ASP A 41 -7.23 18.73 24.80
CA ASP A 41 -6.97 19.69 23.71
C ASP A 41 -6.44 19.04 22.41
N LEU A 42 -5.95 17.80 22.47
CA LEU A 42 -5.34 17.10 21.32
C LEU A 42 -6.34 16.24 20.54
N VAL A 43 -7.45 15.86 21.16
CA VAL A 43 -8.38 14.86 20.60
C VAL A 43 -9.76 15.45 20.27
N GLY A 44 -10.14 16.59 20.84
CA GLY A 44 -11.48 17.16 20.63
C GLY A 44 -12.60 16.19 21.04
N ASP A 45 -13.83 16.46 20.62
CA ASP A 45 -14.97 15.56 20.86
C ASP A 45 -14.66 14.10 20.43
N ALA A 46 -15.29 13.14 21.13
CA ALA A 46 -15.04 11.70 21.00
C ALA A 46 -14.75 11.24 19.57
N VAL A 47 -13.57 10.62 19.34
CA VAL A 47 -13.16 10.16 18.02
C VAL A 47 -14.19 9.19 17.45
N PRO A 48 -14.81 9.49 16.29
CA PRO A 48 -15.97 8.75 15.78
C PRO A 48 -15.63 7.37 15.24
N TYR A 49 -14.34 7.08 15.05
CA TYR A 49 -13.85 5.83 14.46
C TYR A 49 -12.87 5.10 15.38
N ARG A 50 -12.91 3.78 15.29
CA ARG A 50 -11.86 2.86 15.77
C ARG A 50 -11.35 2.06 14.58
N VAL A 51 -10.16 1.49 14.69
CA VAL A 51 -9.56 0.70 13.61
C VAL A 51 -9.18 -0.69 14.08
N LYS A 52 -9.47 -1.69 13.24
CA LYS A 52 -8.91 -3.04 13.35
C LYS A 52 -8.01 -3.26 12.15
N ILE A 53 -6.76 -3.64 12.38
CA ILE A 53 -5.74 -3.76 11.35
C ILE A 53 -5.33 -5.22 11.24
N ASP A 54 -5.41 -5.77 10.04
CA ASP A 54 -4.84 -7.06 9.69
C ASP A 54 -3.69 -6.84 8.68
N TYR A 55 -2.60 -7.57 8.86
CA TYR A 55 -1.47 -7.63 7.93
C TYR A 55 -1.59 -8.90 7.12
N LEU A 56 -1.93 -8.78 5.83
CA LEU A 56 -2.24 -9.91 4.98
C LEU A 56 -1.06 -10.21 4.06
N ALA A 57 -0.71 -11.49 3.96
CA ALA A 57 0.37 -11.97 3.11
C ALA A 57 0.01 -13.30 2.42
N PRO A 58 0.84 -13.82 1.50
CA PRO A 58 0.60 -15.13 0.88
C PRO A 58 0.64 -16.30 1.88
N THR A 59 1.57 -16.25 2.84
CA THR A 59 1.75 -17.23 3.92
C THR A 59 1.77 -16.51 5.28
N LEU A 60 1.86 -17.26 6.38
CA LEU A 60 2.07 -16.70 7.71
C LEU A 60 3.55 -16.58 8.08
N ASP A 61 4.45 -16.85 7.14
CA ASP A 61 5.88 -16.67 7.36
C ASP A 61 6.23 -15.18 7.49
N PRO A 62 7.24 -14.81 8.27
CA PRO A 62 7.66 -13.41 8.39
C PRO A 62 8.03 -12.83 7.03
N VAL A 63 7.39 -11.71 6.67
CA VAL A 63 7.60 -11.00 5.41
C VAL A 63 8.81 -10.09 5.53
N ARG A 64 9.76 -10.20 4.60
CA ARG A 64 10.96 -9.35 4.57
C ARG A 64 10.65 -7.99 3.94
N SER A 65 11.23 -6.94 4.54
CA SER A 65 11.18 -5.60 3.98
C SER A 65 12.17 -5.40 2.82
N ALA A 66 11.88 -4.47 1.92
CA ALA A 66 12.82 -4.05 0.87
C ALA A 66 14.07 -3.42 1.48
N SER A 67 15.24 -3.79 0.97
CA SER A 67 16.52 -3.23 1.40
C SER A 67 17.24 -2.46 0.30
N HIS A 68 17.82 -1.33 0.70
CA HIS A 68 18.89 -0.66 -0.03
C HIS A 68 20.26 -0.84 0.65
N VAL A 69 20.35 -1.59 1.77
CA VAL A 69 21.57 -1.77 2.60
C VAL A 69 21.66 -3.18 3.23
N ASN A 70 22.81 -3.86 3.09
CA ASN A 70 23.05 -5.25 3.50
C ASN A 70 23.05 -5.52 5.04
N PHE A 71 22.00 -5.16 5.77
CA PHE A 71 21.81 -5.51 7.19
C PHE A 71 20.55 -6.36 7.38
N VAL A 72 20.50 -7.10 8.50
CA VAL A 72 19.33 -7.89 8.92
C VAL A 72 18.07 -7.03 8.78
N LEU A 73 17.17 -7.48 7.92
CA LEU A 73 15.99 -6.70 7.55
C LEU A 73 14.89 -6.91 8.57
N PRO A 74 14.23 -5.83 9.04
CA PRO A 74 13.04 -5.99 9.84
C PRO A 74 12.02 -6.80 9.04
N THR A 75 11.47 -7.81 9.69
CA THR A 75 10.37 -8.60 9.16
C THR A 75 9.07 -8.15 9.80
N VAL A 76 7.97 -8.37 9.09
CA VAL A 76 6.61 -8.18 9.60
C VAL A 76 5.91 -9.51 9.62
N ASN A 77 5.35 -9.87 10.77
CA ASN A 77 4.58 -11.09 10.92
C ASN A 77 3.15 -10.87 10.39
N PRO A 78 2.69 -11.62 9.38
CA PRO A 78 1.32 -11.55 8.92
C PRO A 78 0.35 -11.99 10.02
N THR A 79 -0.83 -11.36 10.10
CA THR A 79 -1.90 -11.79 11.00
C THR A 79 -2.86 -12.76 10.31
N LYS A 80 -2.89 -12.75 8.97
CA LYS A 80 -3.77 -13.59 8.16
C LYS A 80 -3.18 -13.78 6.76
N THR A 81 -3.56 -14.85 6.06
CA THR A 81 -3.24 -15.00 4.64
C THR A 81 -4.31 -14.35 3.76
N TYR A 82 -3.93 -13.93 2.54
CA TYR A 82 -4.90 -13.45 1.54
C TYR A 82 -6.02 -14.46 1.30
N GLN A 83 -5.66 -15.73 1.09
CA GLN A 83 -6.61 -16.80 0.85
C GLN A 83 -7.49 -17.08 2.07
N GLY A 84 -6.92 -17.04 3.28
CA GLY A 84 -7.68 -17.24 4.52
C GLY A 84 -8.73 -16.16 4.72
N ALA A 85 -8.41 -14.90 4.44
CA ALA A 85 -9.37 -13.79 4.51
C ALA A 85 -10.55 -13.97 3.53
N ILE A 86 -10.27 -14.43 2.30
CA ILE A 86 -11.30 -14.73 1.30
C ILE A 86 -12.19 -15.89 1.76
N GLN A 87 -11.58 -16.98 2.27
CA GLN A 87 -12.30 -18.17 2.73
C GLN A 87 -13.21 -17.88 3.93
N GLU A 88 -12.78 -17.00 4.82
CA GLU A 88 -13.58 -16.53 5.96
C GLU A 88 -14.69 -15.53 5.56
N GLY A 89 -14.73 -15.09 4.30
CA GLY A 89 -15.73 -14.15 3.81
C GLY A 89 -15.57 -12.74 4.39
N ILE A 90 -14.36 -12.37 4.80
CA ILE A 90 -14.10 -11.04 5.39
C ILE A 90 -14.18 -9.98 4.28
N GLN A 91 -14.93 -8.92 4.51
CA GLN A 91 -14.89 -7.69 3.69
C GLN A 91 -14.19 -6.59 4.48
N TYR A 92 -13.08 -6.08 3.96
CA TYR A 92 -12.37 -4.96 4.56
C TYR A 92 -12.95 -3.62 4.11
N ASP A 93 -13.02 -2.65 5.03
CA ASP A 93 -13.41 -1.27 4.72
C ASP A 93 -12.31 -0.53 3.95
N ILE A 94 -11.05 -0.78 4.30
CA ILE A 94 -9.87 -0.12 3.75
C ILE A 94 -8.86 -1.15 3.28
N LEU A 95 -8.41 -1.03 2.04
CA LEU A 95 -7.22 -1.73 1.54
C LEU A 95 -6.05 -0.76 1.53
N TRP A 96 -4.91 -1.17 2.10
CA TRP A 96 -3.67 -0.40 2.09
C TRP A 96 -2.57 -1.19 1.38
N ILE A 97 -2.14 -0.69 0.22
CA ILE A 97 -1.18 -1.34 -0.67
C ILE A 97 0.14 -0.53 -0.66
N PRO A 98 1.11 -0.88 0.20
CA PRO A 98 2.45 -0.30 0.18
C PRO A 98 3.22 -0.72 -1.09
N ALA A 99 4.41 -0.15 -1.32
CA ALA A 99 5.33 -0.72 -2.30
C ALA A 99 5.76 -2.13 -1.89
N GLY A 100 5.72 -3.04 -2.85
CA GLY A 100 6.28 -4.38 -2.78
C GLY A 100 7.39 -4.58 -3.81
N PRO A 101 7.60 -5.82 -4.27
CA PRO A 101 8.71 -6.15 -5.14
C PRO A 101 8.52 -5.48 -6.51
N ILE A 102 9.64 -5.01 -7.08
CA ILE A 102 9.67 -4.63 -8.49
C ILE A 102 9.85 -5.89 -9.35
N PRO A 103 9.39 -5.89 -10.62
CA PRO A 103 9.69 -6.96 -11.56
C PRO A 103 11.19 -7.24 -11.61
N ASP A 104 11.55 -8.51 -11.81
CA ASP A 104 12.94 -8.91 -11.91
C ASP A 104 13.64 -8.13 -13.04
N MET A 105 14.77 -7.50 -12.73
CA MET A 105 15.43 -6.57 -13.65
C MET A 105 16.09 -7.26 -14.84
N VAL A 106 16.29 -8.59 -14.78
CA VAL A 106 16.93 -9.38 -15.84
C VAL A 106 15.89 -10.05 -16.73
N THR A 107 14.92 -10.71 -16.11
CA THR A 107 13.92 -11.55 -16.78
C THR A 107 12.61 -10.79 -17.05
N GLY A 108 12.37 -9.68 -16.35
CA GLY A 108 11.09 -8.96 -16.39
C GLY A 108 9.96 -9.72 -15.68
N ALA A 109 10.26 -10.82 -15.00
CA ALA A 109 9.26 -11.62 -14.32
C ALA A 109 8.59 -10.82 -13.19
N ASP A 110 7.27 -10.89 -13.14
CA ASP A 110 6.51 -10.35 -12.01
C ASP A 110 6.86 -11.14 -10.73
N ARG A 111 7.09 -10.39 -9.66
CA ARG A 111 7.49 -10.92 -8.35
C ARG A 111 6.40 -10.71 -7.30
N THR A 112 5.35 -9.94 -7.61
CA THR A 112 4.20 -9.81 -6.73
C THR A 112 3.41 -11.11 -6.74
N PRO A 113 3.04 -11.65 -5.57
CA PRO A 113 2.30 -12.90 -5.48
C PRO A 113 0.93 -12.83 -6.19
N PRO A 114 0.54 -13.84 -6.99
CA PRO A 114 -0.79 -13.86 -7.62
C PRO A 114 -1.94 -13.71 -6.62
N SER A 115 -1.79 -14.29 -5.42
CA SER A 115 -2.80 -14.21 -4.35
C SER A 115 -3.04 -12.79 -3.85
N GLU A 116 -2.06 -11.89 -3.95
CA GLU A 116 -2.26 -10.48 -3.62
C GLU A 116 -3.13 -9.78 -4.66
N TYR A 117 -2.88 -10.00 -5.96
CA TYR A 117 -3.72 -9.47 -7.03
C TYR A 117 -5.15 -9.98 -6.94
N GLU A 118 -5.32 -11.28 -6.70
CA GLU A 118 -6.63 -11.92 -6.54
C GLU A 118 -7.39 -11.33 -5.36
N PHE A 119 -6.72 -11.16 -4.21
CA PHE A 119 -7.30 -10.54 -3.02
C PHE A 119 -7.71 -9.09 -3.27
N ILE A 120 -6.82 -8.27 -3.84
CA ILE A 120 -7.11 -6.87 -4.15
C ILE A 120 -8.30 -6.77 -5.10
N LYS A 121 -8.32 -7.58 -6.15
CA LYS A 121 -9.41 -7.60 -7.14
C LYS A 121 -10.74 -8.01 -6.50
N ALA A 122 -10.73 -9.00 -5.61
CA ALA A 122 -11.92 -9.48 -4.91
C ALA A 122 -12.47 -8.47 -3.89
N GLN A 123 -11.59 -7.82 -3.13
CA GLN A 123 -12.00 -6.91 -2.05
C GLN A 123 -12.31 -5.49 -2.51
N SER A 124 -11.65 -5.02 -3.58
CA SER A 124 -11.77 -3.64 -4.05
C SER A 124 -13.21 -3.20 -4.27
N PRO A 125 -14.14 -3.99 -4.86
CA PRO A 125 -15.53 -3.60 -5.04
C PRO A 125 -16.26 -3.22 -3.74
N GLY A 126 -16.05 -3.98 -2.65
CA GLY A 126 -16.70 -3.76 -1.35
C GLY A 126 -15.98 -2.76 -0.43
N ALA A 127 -14.71 -2.46 -0.69
CA ALA A 127 -13.95 -1.50 0.09
C ALA A 127 -14.49 -0.06 -0.06
N LYS A 128 -14.49 0.69 1.05
CA LYS A 128 -14.78 2.14 1.09
C LYS A 128 -13.61 2.95 0.57
N TYR A 129 -12.39 2.49 0.86
CA TYR A 129 -11.14 3.13 0.41
C TYR A 129 -10.12 2.09 -0.04
N VAL A 130 -9.42 2.39 -1.13
CA VAL A 130 -8.29 1.61 -1.64
C VAL A 130 -7.11 2.56 -1.75
N LEU A 131 -6.16 2.40 -0.84
CA LEU A 131 -5.01 3.28 -0.66
C LEU A 131 -3.78 2.59 -1.24
N SER A 132 -2.94 3.32 -1.98
CA SER A 132 -1.60 2.86 -2.28
C SER A 132 -0.56 3.92 -2.02
N VAL A 133 0.61 3.50 -1.57
CA VAL A 133 1.76 4.38 -1.37
C VAL A 133 2.92 3.91 -2.25
N CYS A 134 3.70 4.86 -2.76
CA CYS A 134 4.90 4.59 -3.53
C CYS A 134 4.59 3.69 -4.76
N GLY A 135 5.31 2.57 -4.91
CA GLY A 135 5.14 1.58 -5.97
C GLY A 135 3.89 0.70 -5.83
N GLY A 136 3.14 0.75 -4.71
CA GLY A 136 1.94 -0.06 -4.53
C GLY A 136 0.83 0.23 -5.55
N SER A 137 0.86 1.40 -6.18
CA SER A 137 -0.01 1.75 -7.30
C SER A 137 0.23 0.90 -8.55
N MET A 138 1.43 0.34 -8.74
CA MET A 138 1.71 -0.65 -9.78
C MET A 138 0.98 -1.95 -9.49
N ILE A 139 0.96 -2.40 -8.23
CA ILE A 139 0.24 -3.60 -7.80
C ILE A 139 -1.26 -3.43 -8.05
N LEU A 140 -1.83 -2.27 -7.69
CA LEU A 140 -3.22 -1.94 -8.00
C LEU A 140 -3.51 -1.91 -9.51
N ALA A 141 -2.57 -1.40 -10.32
CA ALA A 141 -2.70 -1.37 -11.77
C ALA A 141 -2.70 -2.78 -12.37
N HIS A 142 -1.82 -3.66 -11.91
CA HIS A 142 -1.71 -5.06 -12.35
C HIS A 142 -2.88 -5.93 -11.86
N ALA A 143 -3.42 -5.63 -10.67
CA ALA A 143 -4.71 -6.20 -10.22
C ALA A 143 -5.90 -5.78 -11.09
N GLY A 144 -5.73 -4.78 -11.97
CA GLY A 144 -6.74 -4.29 -12.90
C GLY A 144 -7.76 -3.33 -12.28
N VAL A 145 -7.59 -2.92 -11.02
CA VAL A 145 -8.57 -2.10 -10.30
C VAL A 145 -8.45 -0.60 -10.57
N LEU A 146 -7.38 -0.17 -11.25
CA LEU A 146 -7.16 1.21 -11.69
C LEU A 146 -7.57 1.49 -13.15
N SER A 147 -8.17 0.54 -13.86
CA SER A 147 -8.59 0.73 -15.25
C SER A 147 -9.48 1.98 -15.41
N GLY A 148 -9.11 2.85 -16.34
CA GLY A 148 -9.78 4.14 -16.60
C GLY A 148 -9.65 5.20 -15.49
N LYS A 149 -8.83 4.99 -14.45
CA LYS A 149 -8.67 5.89 -13.30
C LYS A 149 -7.48 6.82 -13.43
N ARG A 150 -7.54 7.93 -12.70
CA ARG A 150 -6.38 8.78 -12.42
C ARG A 150 -5.58 8.20 -11.26
N ALA A 151 -4.26 8.14 -11.41
CA ALA A 151 -3.37 7.63 -10.38
C ALA A 151 -2.02 8.35 -10.38
N THR A 152 -1.27 8.26 -9.28
CA THR A 152 0.15 8.66 -9.20
C THR A 152 0.95 7.57 -8.49
N THR A 153 2.27 7.65 -8.61
CA THR A 153 3.19 6.66 -8.03
C THR A 153 4.49 7.33 -7.55
N ASN A 154 5.47 6.52 -7.12
CA ASN A 154 6.82 6.93 -6.80
C ASN A 154 7.48 7.71 -7.96
N LYS A 155 8.17 8.82 -7.65
CA LYS A 155 8.76 9.70 -8.68
C LYS A 155 9.94 9.08 -9.42
N ALA A 156 10.75 8.28 -8.73
CA ALA A 156 11.89 7.59 -9.35
C ALA A 156 11.43 6.47 -10.30
N LEU A 157 10.32 5.78 -9.96
CA LEU A 157 9.78 4.68 -10.76
C LEU A 157 8.66 5.10 -11.73
N PHE A 158 8.25 6.37 -11.73
CA PHE A 158 7.06 6.84 -12.44
C PHE A 158 7.05 6.42 -13.92
N ARG A 159 8.14 6.68 -14.64
CA ARG A 159 8.25 6.35 -16.08
C ARG A 159 8.29 4.85 -16.35
N VAL A 160 8.80 4.06 -15.40
CA VAL A 160 8.84 2.61 -15.51
C VAL A 160 7.42 2.07 -15.31
N ILE A 161 6.75 2.48 -14.24
CA ILE A 161 5.38 2.05 -13.91
C ILE A 161 4.38 2.48 -15.00
N GLU A 162 4.47 3.72 -15.50
CA GLU A 162 3.65 4.20 -16.61
C GLU A 162 3.79 3.33 -17.87
N LYS A 163 4.98 2.77 -18.13
CA LYS A 163 5.23 1.90 -19.29
C LYS A 163 4.81 0.45 -19.06
N LEU A 164 4.92 -0.05 -17.84
CA LEU A 164 4.65 -1.45 -17.46
C LEU A 164 3.19 -1.69 -17.06
N THR A 165 2.34 -0.67 -17.08
CA THR A 165 0.94 -0.77 -16.67
C THR A 165 0.00 -0.48 -17.84
N PRO A 166 -1.29 -0.89 -17.74
CA PRO A 166 -2.29 -0.61 -18.77
C PRO A 166 -2.37 0.88 -19.17
N ARG A 167 -2.53 1.16 -20.47
CA ARG A 167 -2.47 2.52 -21.03
C ARG A 167 -3.72 3.36 -20.76
N ASP A 168 -4.80 2.75 -20.29
CA ASP A 168 -6.05 3.42 -19.94
C ASP A 168 -6.01 4.09 -18.56
N ILE A 169 -4.92 3.90 -17.80
CA ILE A 169 -4.66 4.57 -16.53
C ILE A 169 -4.06 5.98 -16.80
N GLN A 170 -4.68 7.00 -16.22
CA GLN A 170 -4.23 8.39 -16.34
C GLN A 170 -3.21 8.73 -15.26
N TRP A 171 -1.92 8.48 -15.52
CA TRP A 171 -0.84 8.75 -14.58
C TRP A 171 -0.52 10.25 -14.42
N VAL A 172 -0.58 10.78 -13.19
CA VAL A 172 -0.40 12.20 -12.87
C VAL A 172 0.99 12.47 -12.27
N ALA A 173 1.99 12.70 -13.14
CA ALA A 173 3.41 12.79 -12.76
C ALA A 173 3.76 13.77 -11.63
N LYS A 174 3.15 14.96 -11.61
CA LYS A 174 3.49 16.00 -10.62
C LYS A 174 2.76 15.86 -9.28
N ALA A 175 1.71 15.04 -9.20
CA ALA A 175 0.86 14.95 -8.02
C ALA A 175 1.54 14.19 -6.88
N ARG A 176 1.52 14.72 -5.66
CA ARG A 176 1.95 14.00 -4.46
C ARG A 176 0.99 12.86 -4.10
N TRP A 177 -0.29 13.09 -4.30
CA TRP A 177 -1.33 12.08 -4.26
C TRP A 177 -2.43 12.42 -5.27
N VAL A 178 -3.20 11.41 -5.67
CA VAL A 178 -4.38 11.51 -6.54
C VAL A 178 -5.52 10.77 -5.87
N VAL A 179 -6.69 11.40 -5.86
CA VAL A 179 -7.95 10.79 -5.43
C VAL A 179 -8.86 10.68 -6.65
N ASP A 180 -9.31 9.47 -6.96
CA ASP A 180 -10.31 9.15 -7.99
C ASP A 180 -11.35 8.18 -7.40
N GLY A 181 -12.45 8.76 -6.88
CA GLY A 181 -13.45 8.02 -6.10
C GLY A 181 -12.83 7.44 -4.83
N LYS A 182 -12.91 6.12 -4.67
CA LYS A 182 -12.32 5.40 -3.53
C LYS A 182 -10.84 5.09 -3.66
N PHE A 183 -10.23 5.32 -4.82
CA PHE A 183 -8.81 5.04 -5.05
C PHE A 183 -7.96 6.26 -4.70
N TRP A 184 -7.10 6.10 -3.72
CA TRP A 184 -6.19 7.12 -3.23
C TRP A 184 -4.77 6.61 -3.45
N THR A 185 -4.09 7.20 -4.42
CA THR A 185 -2.73 6.79 -4.77
C THR A 185 -1.78 7.91 -4.37
N SER A 186 -0.72 7.61 -3.63
CA SER A 186 0.29 8.58 -3.23
C SER A 186 1.68 8.19 -3.71
N SER A 187 2.53 9.18 -3.90
CA SER A 187 3.97 8.96 -3.94
C SER A 187 4.47 8.49 -2.56
N GLY A 188 5.70 7.97 -2.49
CA GLY A 188 6.29 7.51 -1.24
C GLY A 188 6.51 8.62 -0.20
N VAL A 189 6.71 8.21 1.04
CA VAL A 189 6.91 9.04 2.25
C VAL A 189 8.04 10.06 2.13
N SER A 190 9.01 9.81 1.25
CA SER A 190 10.10 10.72 0.88
C SER A 190 10.03 11.12 -0.61
N ALA A 191 8.90 11.67 -1.08
CA ALA A 191 8.73 12.18 -2.44
C ALA A 191 9.75 13.28 -2.89
N GLY A 192 10.81 13.54 -2.11
CA GLY A 192 12.00 14.28 -2.48
C GLY A 192 13.15 13.35 -2.90
N LYS A 193 13.51 13.44 -4.19
CA LYS A 193 14.82 13.10 -4.79
C LYS A 193 15.68 12.07 -4.04
N TYR A 194 15.54 10.80 -4.36
CA TYR A 194 16.61 9.83 -4.16
C TYR A 194 16.89 9.08 -5.48
N TYR A 195 18.08 9.37 -6.00
CA TYR A 195 18.82 8.75 -7.10
C TYR A 195 18.40 9.05 -8.55
N HIS A 196 19.26 9.85 -9.17
CA HIS A 196 19.49 9.95 -10.61
C HIS A 196 19.97 8.56 -11.09
N TYR A 197 19.15 7.83 -11.85
CA TYR A 197 19.67 6.71 -12.63
C TYR A 197 20.62 7.29 -13.70
N PRO A 198 21.81 6.72 -13.92
CA PRO A 198 22.64 7.14 -15.04
C PRO A 198 21.86 6.88 -16.32
N THR A 199 21.58 7.95 -17.05
CA THR A 199 21.08 7.86 -18.43
C THR A 199 22.11 7.09 -19.25
N PHE A 200 21.77 5.88 -19.70
CA PHE A 200 22.44 5.30 -20.84
C PHE A 200 22.11 6.18 -22.06
N GLN A 201 22.99 7.13 -22.35
CA GLN A 201 23.04 7.76 -23.67
C GLN A 201 23.66 6.74 -24.61
N SER A 202 22.86 6.20 -25.53
CA SER A 202 23.39 5.50 -26.70
C SER A 202 24.07 6.52 -27.60
N SER A 203 25.39 6.41 -27.73
CA SER A 203 26.19 6.95 -28.84
C SER A 203 25.89 6.18 -30.12
#